data_AF-A0A5B7BQW5-F1
#
_entry.id   AF-A0A5B7BQW5-F1
#
_cell.length_a   1.000
_cell.length_b   1.000
_cell.length_c   1.000
_cell.angle_alpha   90.00
_cell.angle_beta   90.00
_cell.angle_gamma   90.00
#
_symmetry.space_group_name_H-M   'P 1'
#
loop_
_entity.id
_entity.type
_entity.pdbx_description
1 polymer ?
#
loop_
_entity_poly.entity_id
_entity_poly.type
_entity_poly.pdbx_seq_one_letter_code
_entity_poly.pdbx_strand_id
1 'polypeptide(L)'
;MKRNSFFYVFKTVQIIIVAIIGSTVFLRIIMHTRNEDDGALYMGALMFSMIINMYNSSCEVPLTINRLAVFYKHRDILFYPTWTFTLPTILLGIPISVFESIVWVIMTYYTIGFAPEASR
;
A
#
# COMPACT_ATOMS: atom_id res chain seq x y z
N MET A 1 8.83 10.32 -13.52
CA MET A 1 7.58 10.49 -12.73
C MET A 1 6.66 11.61 -13.24
N LYS A 2 7.18 12.71 -13.83
CA LYS A 2 6.37 13.86 -14.32
C LYS A 2 5.19 13.51 -15.26
N ARG A 3 5.33 12.50 -16.13
CA ARG A 3 4.29 12.09 -17.09
C ARG A 3 3.13 11.29 -16.48
N ASN A 4 3.33 10.66 -15.32
CA ASN A 4 2.32 9.83 -14.65
C ASN A 4 1.90 10.41 -13.29
N SER A 5 2.21 11.69 -13.04
CA SER A 5 2.00 12.35 -11.75
C SER A 5 0.55 12.34 -11.30
N PHE A 6 -0.40 12.48 -12.25
CA PHE A 6 -1.83 12.40 -11.97
C PHE A 6 -2.22 11.06 -11.32
N PHE A 7 -1.68 9.96 -11.83
CA PHE A 7 -1.96 8.63 -11.31
C PHE A 7 -1.40 8.43 -9.90
N TYR A 8 -0.17 8.90 -9.65
CA TYR A 8 0.42 8.82 -8.31
C TYR A 8 -0.36 9.66 -7.29
N VAL A 9 -0.76 10.89 -7.65
CA VAL A 9 -1.60 11.73 -6.78
C VAL A 9 -2.94 11.07 -6.52
N PHE A 10 -3.60 10.51 -7.54
CA PHE A 10 -4.86 9.79 -7.37
C PHE A 10 -4.71 8.59 -6.43
N LYS A 11 -3.66 7.79 -6.61
CA LYS A 11 -3.34 6.64 -5.73
C LYS A 11 -3.11 7.10 -4.28
N THR A 12 -2.40 8.21 -4.07
CA THR A 12 -2.19 8.79 -2.74
C THR A 12 -3.49 9.31 -2.10
N VAL A 13 -4.39 9.90 -2.88
CA VAL A 13 -5.71 10.34 -2.36
C VAL A 13 -6.58 9.11 -2.03
N GLN A 14 -6.56 8.09 -2.88
CA GLN A 14 -7.30 6.84 -2.65
C GLN A 14 -6.86 6.18 -1.34
N ILE A 15 -5.55 6.02 -1.10
CA ILE A 15 -5.06 5.38 0.13
C ILE A 15 -5.46 6.18 1.39
N ILE A 16 -5.51 7.52 1.31
CA ILE A 16 -5.98 8.37 2.42
C ILE A 16 -7.46 8.10 2.71
N ILE A 17 -8.31 8.05 1.68
CA ILE A 17 -9.74 7.78 1.84
C ILE A 17 -9.96 6.40 2.47
N VAL A 18 -9.26 5.38 1.97
CA VAL A 18 -9.37 4.01 2.50
C VAL A 18 -8.83 3.94 3.94
N ALA A 19 -7.74 4.65 4.25
CA ALA A 19 -7.20 4.72 5.61
C ALA A 19 -8.18 5.38 6.58
N ILE A 20 -8.89 6.43 6.15
CA ILE A 20 -9.95 7.07 6.96
C ILE A 20 -11.10 6.08 7.19
N ILE A 21 -11.59 5.42 6.13
CA ILE A 21 -12.67 4.42 6.26
C ILE A 21 -12.25 3.30 7.21
N GLY A 22 -11.06 2.72 7.02
CA GLY A 22 -10.56 1.67 7.90
C GLY A 22 -10.37 2.11 9.35
N SER A 23 -9.94 3.35 9.56
CA SER A 23 -9.82 3.93 10.91
C SER A 23 -11.18 4.16 11.57
N THR A 24 -12.22 4.53 10.81
CA THR A 24 -13.57 4.72 11.35
C THR A 24 -14.28 3.40 11.70
N VAL A 25 -13.93 2.30 11.03
CA VAL A 25 -14.47 0.96 11.34
C VAL A 25 -13.92 0.46 12.68
N PHE A 26 -12.65 0.74 12.96
CA PHE A 26 -11.93 0.25 14.13
C PHE A 26 -11.53 1.38 15.07
N LEU A 27 -12.51 2.19 15.51
CA LEU A 27 -12.21 3.31 16.40
C LEU A 27 -11.68 2.85 17.76
N ARG A 28 -10.65 3.54 18.24
CA ARG A 28 -10.04 3.37 19.58
C ARG A 28 -11.03 3.30 20.73
N ILE A 29 -12.20 3.95 20.60
CA ILE A 29 -13.23 4.02 21.66
C ILE A 29 -13.85 2.64 21.94
N ILE A 30 -13.82 1.73 20.97
CA ILE A 30 -14.47 0.41 21.02
C ILE A 30 -13.46 -0.70 21.38
N MET A 31 -12.14 -0.45 21.25
CA MET A 31 -11.10 -1.43 21.57
C MET A 31 -10.76 -1.41 23.06
N HIS A 32 -11.50 -2.17 23.85
CA HIS A 32 -11.10 -2.45 25.24
C HIS A 32 -10.08 -3.58 25.26
N THR A 33 -9.36 -3.80 26.37
CA THR A 33 -8.35 -4.87 26.49
C THR A 33 -8.68 -5.74 27.70
N ARG A 34 -9.96 -6.07 27.87
CA ARG A 34 -10.44 -6.76 29.08
C ARG A 34 -10.95 -8.16 28.81
N ASN A 35 -11.44 -8.45 27.60
CA ASN A 35 -12.07 -9.73 27.29
C ASN A 35 -11.46 -10.44 26.07
N GLU A 36 -11.69 -11.74 25.94
CA GLU A 36 -11.26 -12.54 24.77
C GLU A 36 -11.89 -12.04 23.46
N ASP A 37 -13.13 -11.53 23.54
CA ASP A 37 -13.82 -10.90 22.41
C ASP A 37 -13.10 -9.64 21.87
N ASP A 38 -12.44 -8.89 22.76
CA ASP A 38 -11.63 -7.73 22.37
C ASP A 38 -10.38 -8.18 21.58
N GLY A 39 -9.82 -9.34 21.93
CA GLY A 39 -8.70 -9.95 21.21
C GLY A 39 -9.07 -10.35 19.78
N ALA A 40 -10.28 -10.91 19.59
CA ALA A 40 -10.82 -11.21 18.27
C ALA A 40 -11.02 -9.94 17.43
N LEU A 41 -11.50 -8.85 18.05
CA LEU A 41 -11.65 -7.54 17.40
C LEU A 41 -10.29 -6.98 16.93
N TYR A 42 -9.25 -7.10 17.75
CA TYR A 42 -7.90 -6.64 17.43
C TYR A 42 -7.26 -7.46 16.29
N MET A 43 -7.43 -8.77 16.32
CA MET A 43 -7.01 -9.66 15.22
C MET A 43 -7.76 -9.33 13.92
N GLY A 44 -9.06 -9.01 14.01
CA GLY A 44 -9.86 -8.53 12.87
C GLY A 44 -9.32 -7.23 12.28
N ALA A 45 -8.95 -6.26 13.13
CA ALA A 45 -8.35 -5.00 12.69
C ALA A 45 -7.00 -5.21 11.99
N LEU A 46 -6.14 -6.10 12.52
CA LEU A 46 -4.86 -6.46 11.91
C LEU A 46 -5.04 -7.12 10.55
N MET A 47 -5.92 -8.12 10.45
CA MET A 47 -6.20 -8.78 9.17
C MET A 47 -6.77 -7.81 8.13
N PHE A 48 -7.70 -6.94 8.54
CA PHE A 48 -8.28 -5.93 7.66
C PHE A 48 -7.22 -4.95 7.13
N SER A 49 -6.33 -4.48 8.02
CA SER A 49 -5.21 -3.61 7.67
C SER A 49 -4.24 -4.26 6.68
N MET A 50 -3.93 -5.55 6.87
CA MET A 50 -3.08 -6.31 5.93
C MET A 50 -3.75 -6.48 4.56
N ILE A 51 -5.03 -6.87 4.54
CA ILE A 51 -5.78 -7.08 3.29
C ILE A 51 -5.79 -5.78 2.47
N ILE A 52 -6.08 -4.64 3.08
CA ILE A 52 -6.09 -3.36 2.37
C ILE A 52 -4.71 -3.01 1.81
N ASN A 53 -3.64 -3.17 2.60
CA ASN A 53 -2.29 -2.93 2.11
C ASN A 53 -1.93 -3.84 0.93
N MET A 54 -2.36 -5.11 0.96
CA MET A 54 -2.14 -6.03 -0.16
C MET A 54 -2.86 -5.57 -1.43
N TYR A 55 -4.10 -5.10 -1.31
CA TYR A 55 -4.87 -4.59 -2.46
C TYR A 55 -4.36 -3.26 -3.01
N ASN A 56 -3.74 -2.40 -2.18
CA ASN A 56 -3.15 -1.13 -2.65
C ASN A 56 -2.09 -1.34 -3.75
N SER A 57 -1.36 -2.46 -3.71
CA SER A 57 -0.34 -2.81 -4.71
C SER A 57 -0.93 -3.16 -6.09
N SER A 58 -2.18 -3.64 -6.14
CA SER A 58 -2.85 -4.04 -7.39
C SER A 58 -3.06 -2.88 -8.38
N CYS A 59 -3.03 -1.64 -7.89
CA CYS A 59 -3.15 -0.44 -8.73
C CYS A 59 -1.98 -0.28 -9.72
N GLU A 60 -0.83 -0.92 -9.47
CA GLU A 60 0.38 -0.81 -10.31
C GLU A 60 0.39 -1.76 -11.52
N VAL A 61 -0.46 -2.79 -11.48
CA VAL A 61 -0.60 -3.78 -12.56
C VAL A 61 -0.97 -3.14 -13.91
N PRO A 62 -2.01 -2.29 -14.04
CA PRO A 62 -2.36 -1.68 -15.32
C PRO A 62 -1.28 -0.76 -15.88
N LEU A 63 -0.48 -0.11 -15.02
CA LEU A 63 0.67 0.69 -15.46
C LEU A 63 1.75 -0.19 -16.07
N THR A 64 1.96 -1.37 -15.50
CA THR A 64 2.92 -2.35 -16.00
C THR A 64 2.46 -2.94 -17.33
N ILE A 65 1.16 -3.21 -17.49
CA ILE A 65 0.57 -3.69 -18.76
C ILE A 65 0.78 -2.66 -19.88
N ASN A 66 0.56 -1.37 -19.63
CA ASN A 66 0.80 -0.32 -20.63
C ASN A 66 2.27 -0.22 -21.05
N ARG A 67 3.19 -0.55 -20.14
CA ARG A 67 4.64 -0.58 -20.39
C ARG A 67 5.08 -1.83 -21.16
N LEU A 68 4.32 -2.92 -21.10
CA LEU A 68 4.65 -4.19 -21.75
C LEU A 68 4.70 -4.10 -23.28
N ALA A 69 3.83 -3.29 -23.91
CA ALA A 69 3.86 -3.10 -25.35
C ALA A 69 5.20 -2.54 -25.86
N VAL A 70 5.79 -1.60 -25.09
CA VAL A 70 7.12 -1.04 -25.37
C VAL A 70 8.22 -2.07 -25.09
N PHE A 71 8.06 -2.89 -24.04
CA PHE A 71 8.98 -3.96 -23.73
C PHE A 71 9.06 -5.01 -24.84
N TYR A 72 7.90 -5.49 -25.34
CA TYR A 72 7.85 -6.44 -26.44
C TYR A 72 8.54 -5.88 -27.69
N LYS A 73 8.30 -4.61 -28.02
CA LYS A 73 8.98 -3.94 -29.14
C LYS A 73 10.51 -3.93 -29.00
N HIS A 74 11.06 -3.66 -27.82
CA HIS A 74 12.52 -3.66 -27.62
C HIS A 74 13.13 -5.07 -27.59
N ARG A 75 12.39 -6.05 -27.06
CA ARG A 75 12.79 -7.46 -27.03
C ARG A 75 12.89 -8.04 -28.44
N ASP A 76 11.89 -7.75 -29.28
CA ASP A 76 11.81 -8.31 -30.63
C ASP A 76 12.91 -7.77 -31.56
N ILE A 77 13.50 -6.61 -31.22
CA ILE A 77 14.65 -6.02 -31.93
C ILE A 77 15.99 -6.37 -31.23
N LEU A 78 15.98 -7.26 -30.22
CA LEU A 78 17.15 -7.71 -29.44
C LEU A 78 18.02 -6.57 -28.85
N PHE A 79 17.47 -5.37 -28.68
CA PHE A 79 18.28 -4.19 -28.32
C PHE A 79 18.86 -4.25 -26.89
N TYR A 80 18.06 -4.72 -25.92
CA TYR A 80 18.45 -4.76 -24.53
C TYR A 80 17.97 -6.04 -23.86
N PRO A 81 18.78 -6.61 -22.94
CA PRO A 81 18.36 -7.75 -22.14
C PRO A 81 17.25 -7.35 -21.15
N THR A 82 16.42 -8.32 -20.77
CA THR A 82 15.18 -8.12 -20.00
C THR A 82 15.38 -7.41 -18.65
N TRP A 83 16.52 -7.63 -18.01
CA TRP A 83 16.84 -7.05 -16.69
C TRP A 83 16.96 -5.52 -16.70
N THR A 84 17.31 -4.93 -17.84
CA THR A 84 17.43 -3.48 -18.01
C THR A 84 16.09 -2.75 -17.85
N PHE A 85 14.98 -3.45 -18.10
CA PHE A 85 13.63 -2.90 -17.92
C PHE A 85 13.09 -3.12 -16.50
N THR A 86 13.44 -4.26 -15.91
CA THR A 86 12.95 -4.67 -14.58
C THR A 86 13.68 -3.94 -13.46
N LEU A 87 15.00 -3.77 -13.53
CA LEU A 87 15.78 -3.14 -12.46
C LEU A 87 15.33 -1.70 -12.13
N PRO A 88 15.17 -0.79 -13.11
CA PRO A 88 14.73 0.57 -12.80
C PRO A 88 13.29 0.61 -12.27
N THR A 89 12.44 -0.33 -12.71
CA THR A 89 11.06 -0.42 -12.24
C THR A 89 11.00 -0.83 -10.77
N ILE A 90 11.79 -1.83 -10.37
CA ILE A 90 11.90 -2.25 -8.96
C ILE A 90 12.54 -1.14 -8.11
N LEU A 91 13.64 -0.56 -8.58
CA LEU A 91 14.39 0.48 -7.86
C LEU A 91 13.52 1.72 -7.56
N LEU A 92 12.66 2.10 -8.51
CA LEU A 92 11.74 3.22 -8.33
C LEU A 92 10.46 2.83 -7.58
N GLY A 93 10.06 1.56 -7.64
CA GLY A 93 8.88 1.04 -6.94
C GLY A 93 9.08 0.97 -5.42
N ILE A 94 10.23 0.48 -4.96
CA ILE A 94 10.50 0.28 -3.52
C ILE A 94 10.30 1.56 -2.69
N PRO A 95 10.87 2.73 -3.05
CA PRO A 95 10.69 3.94 -2.27
C PRO A 95 9.23 4.41 -2.20
N ILE A 96 8.47 4.18 -3.28
CA ILE A 96 7.05 4.59 -3.37
C ILE A 96 6.20 3.70 -2.47
N SER A 97 6.39 2.39 -2.51
CA SER A 97 5.68 1.43 -1.64
C SER A 97 5.98 1.66 -0.16
N VAL A 98 7.23 2.00 0.17
CA VAL A 98 7.63 2.36 1.55
C VAL A 98 6.92 3.64 1.98
N PHE A 99 6.89 4.67 1.14
CA PHE A 99 6.21 5.92 1.46
C PHE A 99 4.70 5.72 1.70
N GLU A 100 4.02 4.96 0.84
CA GLU A 100 2.60 4.65 1.00
C GLU A 100 2.32 3.87 2.28
N SER A 101 3.17 2.90 2.61
CA SER A 101 3.05 2.11 3.84
C SER A 101 3.26 2.99 5.09
N ILE A 102 4.20 3.93 5.05
CA ILE A 102 4.41 4.89 6.15
C ILE A 102 3.17 5.76 6.36
N VAL A 103 2.59 6.30 5.28
CA VAL A 103 1.37 7.11 5.35
C VAL A 103 0.20 6.29 5.91
N TRP A 104 0.05 5.03 5.47
CA TRP A 104 -0.96 4.12 5.99
C TRP A 104 -0.79 3.89 7.50
N VAL A 105 0.41 3.57 7.96
CA VAL A 105 0.70 3.32 9.38
C VAL A 105 0.46 4.58 10.20
N ILE A 106 0.93 5.75 9.78
CA ILE A 106 0.70 7.00 10.53
C ILE A 106 -0.80 7.28 10.71
N MET A 107 -1.59 7.06 9.65
CA MET A 107 -3.03 7.31 9.68
C MET A 107 -3.82 6.28 10.48
N THR A 108 -3.44 5.01 10.43
CA THR A 108 -4.20 3.93 11.07
C THR A 108 -3.73 3.63 12.48
N TYR A 109 -2.44 3.80 12.78
CA TYR A 109 -1.83 3.40 14.04
C TYR A 109 -2.45 4.12 15.24
N TYR A 110 -2.49 5.46 15.17
CA TYR A 110 -3.03 6.29 16.24
C TYR A 110 -4.56 6.24 16.34
N THR A 111 -5.24 6.08 15.20
CA THR A 111 -6.70 6.17 15.11
C THR A 111 -7.38 4.87 15.55
N ILE A 112 -6.75 3.74 15.25
CA ILE A 112 -7.18 2.42 15.72
C ILE A 112 -6.83 2.23 17.21
N GLY A 113 -5.77 2.92 17.67
CA GLY A 113 -5.36 2.87 19.06
C GLY A 113 -4.51 1.65 19.38
N PHE A 114 -3.67 1.24 18.42
CA PHE A 114 -2.67 0.21 18.70
C PHE A 114 -1.76 0.60 19.87
N ALA A 115 -1.11 -0.40 20.50
CA ALA A 115 -0.27 -0.20 21.66
C ALA A 115 0.77 0.92 21.41
N PRO A 116 0.74 2.03 22.19
CA PRO A 116 1.53 3.22 21.91
C PRO A 116 3.02 3.08 22.26
N GLU A 117 3.41 1.98 22.90
CA GLU A 117 4.78 1.73 23.35
C GLU A 117 5.42 0.68 22.44
N ALA A 118 6.63 0.96 21.91
CA ALA A 118 7.39 -0.03 21.14
C ALA A 118 7.79 -1.27 21.96
N SER A 119 7.64 -1.20 23.29
CA SER A 119 8.01 -2.25 24.24
C SER A 119 6.82 -3.14 24.66
N ARG A 120 5.58 -2.87 24.23
CA ARG A 120 4.39 -3.59 24.71
C ARG A 120 3.39 -3.86 23.61
#